data_AF-A0A2V3VA98-F1
#
_entry.id   AF-A0A2V3VA98-F1
#
_cell.length_a   1.000
_cell.length_b   1.000
_cell.length_c   1.000
_cell.angle_alpha   90.00
_cell.angle_beta   90.00
_cell.angle_gamma   90.00
#
_symmetry.space_group_name_H-M   'P 1'
#
loop_
_entity.id
_entity.type
_entity.pdbx_description
1 polymer ?
#
loop_
_entity_poly.entity_id
_entity_poly.type
_entity_poly.pdbx_seq_one_letter_code
_entity_poly.pdbx_strand_id
1 'polypeptide(L)' 'MGLDILPLNAETAAAPLHIPIAHKDPFDELLLVQAQQSGARLLTRDRAMLEHPLTYQPL' A
#
# COMPACT_ATOMS: atom_id res chain seq x y z
N MET A 1 -4.27 -21.94 -9.09
CA MET A 1 -3.74 -20.59 -9.42
C MET A 1 -4.75 -19.60 -8.92
N GLY A 2 -4.37 -18.72 -7.99
CA GLY A 2 -5.33 -17.89 -7.28
C GLY A 2 -4.67 -16.69 -6.64
N LEU A 3 -5.49 -15.68 -6.36
CA LEU A 3 -5.13 -14.54 -5.53
C LEU A 3 -5.26 -14.97 -4.07
N ASP A 4 -4.22 -14.75 -3.29
CA ASP A 4 -4.31 -14.88 -1.84
C ASP A 4 -4.91 -13.60 -1.27
N ILE A 5 -6.01 -13.75 -0.52
CA ILE A 5 -6.64 -12.63 0.16
C ILE A 5 -5.93 -12.43 1.50
N LEU A 6 -5.24 -11.31 1.64
CA LEU A 6 -4.62 -10.92 2.88
C LEU A 6 -5.61 -10.09 3.72
N PRO A 7 -6.01 -10.55 4.92
CA PRO A 7 -6.86 -9.76 5.79
C PRO A 7 -6.10 -8.56 6.35
N LEU A 8 -6.74 -7.40 6.35
CA LEU A 8 -6.26 -6.25 7.11
C LEU A 8 -6.59 -6.47 8.59
N ASN A 9 -5.56 -6.48 9.44
CA ASN A 9 -5.73 -6.62 10.89
C ASN A 9 -5.44 -5.29 11.62
N ALA A 10 -5.77 -5.24 12.91
CA ALA A 10 -5.59 -4.04 13.72
C ALA A 10 -4.12 -3.61 13.87
N GLU A 11 -3.18 -4.56 13.85
CA GLU A 11 -1.75 -4.28 13.93
C GLU A 11 -1.26 -3.53 12.69
N THR A 12 -1.61 -4.01 11.50
CA THR A 12 -1.32 -3.33 10.23
C THR A 12 -2.02 -1.97 10.18
N ALA A 13 -3.29 -1.89 10.55
CA ALA A 13 -4.04 -0.63 10.51
C ALA A 13 -3.51 0.44 11.49
N ALA A 14 -2.85 0.03 12.57
CA ALA A 14 -2.22 0.93 13.54
C ALA A 14 -0.75 1.25 13.20
N ALA A 15 -0.16 0.58 12.21
CA ALA A 15 1.23 0.79 11.85
C ALA A 15 1.42 2.08 11.06
N PRO A 16 2.49 2.86 11.32
CA PRO A 16 2.76 4.06 10.56
C PRO A 16 3.24 3.70 9.15
N LEU A 17 2.76 4.47 8.16
CA LEU A 17 3.36 4.47 6.84
C LEU A 17 4.73 5.17 6.90
N HIS A 18 5.80 4.50 6.49
CA HIS A 18 7.15 5.06 6.61
C HIS A 18 7.40 6.25 5.70
N ILE A 19 6.83 6.23 4.49
CA ILE A 19 6.92 7.31 3.51
C ILE A 19 5.50 7.83 3.30
N PRO A 20 5.14 9.02 3.81
CA PRO A 20 3.79 9.52 3.69
C PRO A 20 3.45 9.84 2.23
N ILE A 21 2.16 9.74 1.90
CA ILE A 21 1.61 10.25 0.65
C ILE A 21 1.22 11.73 0.78
N ALA A 22 1.16 12.45 -0.35
CA ALA A 22 0.87 13.88 -0.35
C ALA A 22 -0.58 14.23 -0.01
N HIS A 23 -1.51 13.31 -0.31
CA HIS A 23 -2.93 13.41 0.02
C HIS A 23 -3.25 12.56 1.25
N LYS A 24 -4.32 12.89 1.97
CA LYS A 24 -4.71 12.24 3.23
C LYS A 24 -5.92 11.32 3.05
N ASP A 25 -5.85 10.40 2.10
CA ASP A 25 -6.88 9.36 1.98
C ASP A 25 -6.49 8.17 2.87
N PRO A 26 -7.27 7.88 3.94
CA PRO A 26 -6.92 6.82 4.87
C PRO A 26 -6.93 5.42 4.24
N PHE A 27 -7.69 5.19 3.17
CA PHE A 27 -7.70 3.88 2.51
C PHE A 27 -6.45 3.65 1.67
N ASP A 28 -5.96 4.68 0.99
CA ASP A 28 -4.71 4.60 0.24
C ASP A 28 -3.52 4.40 1.18
N GLU A 29 -3.52 5.07 2.33
CA GLU A 29 -2.54 4.83 3.40
C GLU A 29 -2.59 3.37 3.86
N LEU A 30 -3.78 2.81 4.10
CA LEU A 30 -3.92 1.40 4.52
C LEU A 30 -3.41 0.42 3.47
N LEU A 31 -3.65 0.67 2.17
CA LEU A 31 -3.11 -0.18 1.09
C LEU A 31 -1.58 -0.14 1.06
N LEU A 32 -0.98 1.03 1.26
CA LEU A 32 0.47 1.19 1.30
C LEU A 32 1.08 0.58 2.56
N VAL A 33 0.45 0.73 3.72
CA VAL A 33 0.88 0.09 4.97
C VAL A 33 0.80 -1.43 4.85
N GLN A 34 -0.26 -1.98 4.23
CA GLN A 34 -0.34 -3.41 3.94
C GLN A 34 0.80 -3.88 3.03
N ALA A 35 1.12 -3.13 1.96
CA ALA A 35 2.24 -3.44 1.08
C ALA A 35 3.59 -3.38 1.84
N GLN A 36 3.76 -2.40 2.74
CA GLN A 36 4.93 -2.26 3.60
C GLN A 36 5.12 -3.47 4.51
N GLN A 37 4.08 -3.87 5.24
CA GLN A 37 4.15 -4.99 6.20
C GLN A 37 4.34 -6.35 5.50
N SER A 38 3.74 -6.52 4.32
CA SER A 38 3.84 -7.76 3.54
C SER A 38 5.09 -7.86 2.66
N GLY A 39 5.91 -6.80 2.57
CA GLY A 39 7.04 -6.75 1.63
C GLY A 39 6.63 -6.74 0.15
N ALA A 40 5.37 -6.42 -0.14
CA ALA A 40 4.82 -6.41 -1.49
C ALA A 40 5.00 -5.04 -2.18
N ARG A 41 4.45 -4.94 -3.40
CA ARG A 41 4.26 -3.67 -4.11
C ARG A 41 2.80 -3.53 -4.50
N LEU A 42 2.27 -2.31 -4.37
CA LEU A 42 0.90 -1.99 -4.74
C LEU A 42 0.81 -1.85 -6.27
N LEU A 43 0.08 -2.75 -6.92
CA LEU A 43 -0.31 -2.57 -8.31
C LEU A 43 -1.57 -1.70 -8.36
N THR A 44 -1.45 -0.50 -8.91
CA THR A 44 -2.58 0.43 -9.04
C THR A 44 -2.49 1.20 -10.37
N ARG A 45 -3.64 1.72 -10.82
CA ARG A 45 -3.72 2.69 -11.93
C ARG A 45 -3.92 4.12 -11.43
N ASP A 46 -4.05 4.32 -10.12
CA ASP A 46 -4.19 5.64 -9.53
C ASP A 46 -2.89 6.42 -9.68
N ARG A 47 -2.97 7.53 -10.42
CA ARG A 47 -1.84 8.41 -10.71
C ARG A 47 -1.30 9.11 -9.46
N ALA A 48 -2.14 9.35 -8.45
CA ALA A 48 -1.71 9.98 -7.21
C ALA A 48 -0.69 9.13 -6.42
N MET A 49 -0.68 7.82 -6.66
CA MET A 49 0.17 6.86 -5.96
C MET A 49 1.37 6.37 -6.78
N LEU A 50 1.46 6.67 -8.08
CA LEU A 50 2.49 6.08 -8.97
C LEU A 50 3.92 6.46 -8.61
N GLU A 51 4.11 7.61 -7.98
CA GLU A 51 5.42 8.09 -7.53
C GLU A 51 5.84 7.50 -6.18
N HIS A 52 4.94 6.82 -5.48
CA HIS A 52 5.24 6.26 -4.18
C HIS A 52 6.16 5.02 -4.30
N PRO A 53 7.22 4.87 -3.49
CA PRO A 53 8.20 3.77 -3.62
C PRO A 53 7.65 2.36 -3.41
N LEU A 54 6.51 2.24 -2.72
CA LEU A 54 5.80 0.96 -2.55
C LEU A 54 4.86 0.63 -3.72
N THR A 55 4.68 1.53 -4.67
CA THR A 55 3.89 1.26 -5.87
C THR A 55 4.72 0.46 -6.87
N TYR A 56 4.10 -0.52 -7.52
CA TYR A 56 4.73 -1.29 -8.58
C TYR A 56 5.00 -0.39 -9.79
N GLN A 57 6.26 -0.32 -10.22
CA GLN A 57 6.65 0.31 -11.48
C GLN A 57 7.13 -0.79 -12.44
N PRO A 58 6.53 -0.93 -13.64
CA PRO A 58 7.09 -1.81 -14.65
C PRO A 58 8.46 -1.28 -15.07
N LEU A 59 9.43 -2.20 -15.19
CA LEU A 59 10.77 -1.95 -15.73
C LEU A 59 10.71 -1.35 -17.15
#